data_AF-A0A938IFX3-F1
#
_entry.id   AF-A0A938IFX3-F1
#
_cell.length_a   1.000
_cell.length_b   1.000
_cell.length_c   1.000
_cell.angle_alpha   90.00
_cell.angle_beta   90.00
_cell.angle_gamma   90.00
#
_symmetry.space_group_name_H-M   'P 1'
#
loop_
_entity.id
_entity.type
_entity.pdbx_description
1 polymer ?
#
loop_
_entity_poly.entity_id
_entity_poly.type
_entity_poly.pdbx_seq_one_letter_code
_entity_poly.pdbx_strand_id
1 'polypeptide(L)'
;MIIATYRRLYAAFFEQVSRIPPGRYHELKYEDLVASPLSELESIYRALDLGEFETRRAALETYAAAKTTYRRNQFPEFSTKMRARLADEWRQSFDAWDYPR
;
A
#
# COMPACT_ATOMS: atom_id res chain seq x y z
N MET A 1 -17.49 13.66 -7.26
CA MET A 1 -16.21 13.85 -7.96
C MET A 1 -15.17 12.83 -7.51
N ILE A 2 -14.79 12.77 -6.23
CA ILE A 2 -13.70 11.89 -5.76
C ILE A 2 -13.96 10.37 -5.91
N ILE A 3 -15.14 9.88 -5.55
CA ILE A 3 -15.48 8.44 -5.60
C ILE A 3 -15.35 7.89 -7.03
N ALA A 4 -15.95 8.58 -7.99
CA ALA A 4 -15.89 8.19 -9.40
C ALA A 4 -14.47 8.28 -9.97
N THR A 5 -13.67 9.27 -9.56
CA THR A 5 -12.27 9.39 -9.97
C THR A 5 -11.45 8.20 -9.50
N TYR A 6 -11.56 7.82 -8.22
CA TYR A 6 -10.84 6.66 -7.66
C TYR A 6 -11.24 5.36 -8.34
N ARG A 7 -12.53 5.16 -8.60
CA ARG A 7 -13.01 3.99 -9.35
C ARG A 7 -12.37 3.90 -10.73
N ARG A 8 -12.35 5.01 -11.48
CA ARG A 8 -11.74 5.06 -12.82
C ARG A 8 -10.23 4.83 -12.78
N LEU A 9 -9.54 5.44 -11.81
CA LEU A 9 -8.10 5.30 -11.61
C LEU A 9 -7.74 3.83 -11.39
N TYR A 10 -8.39 3.17 -10.43
CA TYR A 10 -8.04 1.79 -10.11
C TYR A 10 -8.52 0.79 -11.15
N ALA A 11 -9.65 1.04 -11.83
CA ALA A 11 -10.04 0.22 -12.98
C ALA A 11 -8.94 0.21 -14.07
N ALA A 12 -8.42 1.38 -14.44
CA ALA A 12 -7.34 1.49 -15.41
C ALA A 12 -6.03 0.85 -14.90
N PHE A 13 -5.71 1.05 -13.62
CA PHE A 13 -4.55 0.44 -12.99
C PHE A 13 -4.59 -1.09 -13.07
N PHE A 14 -5.68 -1.73 -12.64
CA PHE A 14 -5.80 -3.18 -12.65
C PHE A 14 -5.80 -3.78 -14.06
N GLU A 15 -6.27 -3.04 -15.07
CA GLU A 15 -6.18 -3.44 -16.48
C GLU A 15 -4.73 -3.45 -17.01
N GLN A 16 -3.88 -2.59 -16.44
CA GLN A 16 -2.56 -2.27 -16.99
C GLN A 16 -1.40 -2.79 -16.15
N VAL A 17 -1.62 -3.08 -14.85
CA VAL A 17 -0.56 -3.47 -13.92
C VAL A 17 0.19 -4.73 -14.38
N SER A 18 -0.51 -5.67 -15.00
CA SER A 18 0.09 -6.89 -15.57
C SER A 18 1.03 -6.62 -16.76
N ARG A 19 0.97 -5.42 -17.35
CA ARG A 19 1.89 -4.97 -18.42
C ARG A 19 3.21 -4.44 -17.88
N ILE A 20 3.30 -4.19 -16.56
CA ILE A 20 4.54 -3.75 -15.94
C ILE A 20 5.51 -4.95 -15.88
N PRO A 21 6.75 -4.82 -16.38
CA PRO A 21 7.71 -5.90 -16.31
C PRO A 21 8.00 -6.34 -14.86
N PRO A 22 8.29 -7.63 -14.63
CA PRO A 22 8.83 -8.10 -13.35
C PRO A 22 10.03 -7.25 -12.92
N GLY A 23 10.16 -6.99 -11.63
CA GLY A 23 11.25 -6.14 -11.10
C GLY A 23 10.97 -4.64 -11.14
N ARG A 24 9.85 -4.18 -11.73
CA ARG A 24 9.55 -2.74 -11.89
C ARG A 24 8.32 -2.26 -11.11
N TYR A 25 7.73 -3.14 -10.31
CA TYR A 25 6.56 -2.84 -9.50
C TYR A 25 6.48 -3.80 -8.31
N HIS A 26 6.08 -3.25 -7.17
CA HIS A 26 5.91 -3.98 -5.92
C HIS A 26 4.80 -3.30 -5.11
N GLU A 27 3.84 -4.09 -4.62
CA GLU A 27 2.79 -3.62 -3.71
C GLU A 27 3.15 -3.93 -2.27
N LEU A 28 2.88 -2.96 -1.40
CA LEU A 28 3.09 -3.10 0.03
C LEU A 28 1.90 -2.51 0.78
N LYS A 29 1.34 -3.31 1.68
CA LYS A 29 0.30 -2.88 2.61
C LYS A 29 0.91 -2.00 3.69
N TYR A 30 0.27 -0.86 3.96
CA TYR A 30 0.73 0.07 4.99
C TYR A 30 0.80 -0.61 6.37
N GLU A 31 -0.19 -1.44 6.70
CA GLU A 31 -0.22 -2.17 7.97
C GLU A 31 0.99 -3.09 8.13
N ASP A 32 1.42 -3.77 7.07
CA ASP A 32 2.56 -4.69 7.08
C ASP A 32 3.86 -3.90 7.22
N LEU A 33 3.98 -2.77 6.53
CA LEU A 33 5.13 -1.86 6.65
C LEU A 33 5.29 -1.33 8.08
N VAL A 34 4.21 -0.97 8.75
CA VAL A 34 4.26 -0.49 10.14
C VAL A 34 4.58 -1.62 11.11
N ALA A 35 4.05 -2.81 10.87
CA ALA A 35 4.27 -3.97 11.73
C ALA A 35 5.69 -4.52 11.61
N SER A 36 6.30 -4.49 10.41
CA SER A 36 7.60 -5.11 10.13
C SER A 36 8.43 -4.34 9.09
N PRO A 37 8.82 -3.07 9.38
CA PRO A 37 9.40 -2.17 8.39
C PRO A 37 10.65 -2.70 7.71
N LEU A 38 11.55 -3.36 8.45
CA LEU A 38 12.80 -3.90 7.88
C LEU A 38 12.55 -5.08 6.95
N SER A 39 11.64 -5.98 7.33
CA SER A 39 11.27 -7.13 6.50
C SER A 39 10.62 -6.69 5.19
N GLU A 40 9.76 -5.67 5.26
CA GLU A 40 9.11 -5.11 4.08
C GLU A 40 10.09 -4.34 3.20
N LEU A 41 11.03 -3.59 3.79
CA LEU A 41 12.09 -2.92 3.04
C LEU A 41 13.02 -3.93 2.34
N GLU A 42 13.39 -5.02 3.00
CA GLU A 42 14.18 -6.09 2.38
C GLU A 42 13.41 -6.73 1.21
N SER A 43 12.11 -6.97 1.40
CA SER A 43 11.24 -7.50 0.35
C SER A 43 11.11 -6.56 -0.85
N ILE A 44 11.03 -5.25 -0.62
CA ILE A 44 11.08 -4.23 -1.69
C ILE A 44 12.41 -4.30 -2.45
N TYR A 45 13.55 -4.35 -1.74
CA TYR A 45 14.87 -4.41 -2.37
C TYR A 45 15.00 -5.63 -3.28
N ARG A 46 14.54 -6.80 -2.80
CA ARG A 46 14.53 -8.04 -3.57
C ARG A 46 13.57 -7.97 -4.76
N ALA A 47 12.36 -7.43 -4.56
CA ALA A 47 11.33 -7.39 -5.59
C ALA A 47 11.65 -6.41 -6.73
N LEU A 48 12.40 -5.34 -6.43
CA LEU A 48 12.74 -4.28 -7.38
C LEU A 48 14.20 -4.30 -7.85
N ASP A 49 14.98 -5.30 -7.43
CA ASP A 49 16.41 -5.45 -7.74
C ASP A 49 17.22 -4.16 -7.46
N LEU A 50 17.07 -3.62 -6.23
CA LEU A 50 17.71 -2.35 -5.82
C LEU A 50 19.15 -2.53 -5.31
N GLY A 51 19.74 -3.72 -5.53
CA GLY A 51 21.07 -4.08 -5.04
C GLY A 51 21.08 -4.63 -3.61
N GLU A 52 22.23 -4.56 -2.95
CA GLU A 52 22.48 -5.27 -1.69
C GLU A 52 21.88 -4.53 -0.48
N PHE A 53 20.79 -5.09 0.05
CA PHE A 53 20.11 -4.58 1.26
C PHE A 53 21.03 -4.54 2.50
N GLU A 54 21.87 -5.56 2.67
CA GLU A 54 22.74 -5.70 3.85
C GLU A 54 23.66 -4.50 4.06
N THR A 55 24.17 -3.92 2.98
CA THR A 55 25.03 -2.72 3.04
C THR A 55 24.30 -1.48 3.57
N ARG A 56 22.96 -1.47 3.50
CA ARG A 56 22.08 -0.37 3.95
C ARG A 56 21.29 -0.70 5.22
N ARG A 57 21.28 -1.96 5.66
CA ARG A 57 20.48 -2.47 6.77
C ARG A 57 20.60 -1.61 8.04
N ALA A 58 21.81 -1.32 8.49
CA ALA A 58 22.04 -0.53 9.71
C ALA A 58 21.52 0.92 9.62
N ALA A 59 21.64 1.55 8.44
CA ALA A 59 21.12 2.89 8.21
C ALA A 59 19.58 2.90 8.17
N LEU A 60 18.99 1.89 7.55
CA LEU A 60 17.54 1.71 7.49
C LEU A 60 16.94 1.37 8.85
N GLU A 61 17.62 0.56 9.66
CA GLU A 61 17.29 0.29 11.06
C GLU A 61 17.23 1.56 11.89
N THR A 62 18.27 2.38 11.80
CA THR A 62 18.34 3.67 12.50
C THR A 62 17.21 4.60 12.06
N TYR A 63 16.93 4.66 10.76
CA TYR A 63 15.84 5.47 10.22
C TYR A 63 14.47 4.98 10.67
N ALA A 64 14.22 3.67 10.60
CA ALA A 64 12.96 3.06 11.02
C ALA A 64 12.70 3.29 12.52
N ALA A 65 13.74 3.14 13.36
CA ALA A 65 13.68 3.41 14.80
C ALA A 65 13.37 4.89 15.11
N ALA A 66 13.77 5.83 14.26
CA ALA A 66 13.44 7.24 14.42
C ALA A 66 12.00 7.60 14.00
N LYS A 67 11.31 6.71 13.27
CA LYS A 67 9.97 6.96 12.71
C LYS A 67 8.82 6.28 13.44
N THR A 68 9.09 5.46 14.46
CA THR A 68 8.08 4.80 15.31
C THR A 68 7.15 5.75 16.06
N THR A 69 7.50 7.05 16.17
CA THR A 69 6.65 8.09 16.76
C THR A 69 5.59 8.67 15.81
N TYR A 70 5.51 8.21 14.55
CA TYR A 70 4.49 8.68 13.62
C TYR A 70 3.07 8.28 14.09
N ARG A 71 2.23 9.29 14.39
CA ARG A 71 0.82 9.08 14.72
C ARG A 71 -0.03 9.06 13.45
N ARG A 72 -0.77 7.97 13.25
CA ARG A 72 -1.81 7.87 12.22
C ARG A 72 -2.86 8.96 12.44
N ASN A 73 -3.19 9.70 11.38
CA ASN A 73 -4.32 10.63 11.42
C ASN A 73 -5.61 9.86 11.71
N GLN A 74 -6.38 10.35 12.68
CA GLN A 74 -7.72 9.83 12.97
C GLN A 74 -8.72 10.68 12.20
N PHE A 75 -9.51 10.02 11.35
CA PHE A 75 -10.60 10.67 10.61
C PHE A 75 -11.94 10.28 11.24
N PRO A 76 -12.96 11.16 11.15
CA PRO A 76 -14.30 10.80 11.56
C PRO A 76 -14.80 9.56 10.83
N GLU A 77 -15.52 8.72 11.55
CA GLU A 77 -16.19 7.54 11.01
C GLU A 77 -17.21 7.96 9.93
N PHE A 78 -17.18 7.28 8.79
CA PHE A 78 -18.20 7.48 7.77
C PHE A 78 -19.55 6.92 8.22
N SER A 79 -20.64 7.59 7.82
CA SER A 79 -21.99 7.06 8.00
C SER A 79 -22.18 5.72 7.28
N THR A 80 -23.07 4.86 7.78
CA THR A 80 -23.36 3.55 7.19
C THR A 80 -23.71 3.65 5.70
N LYS A 81 -24.48 4.67 5.32
CA LYS A 81 -24.84 4.94 3.91
C LYS A 81 -23.61 5.24 3.05
N MET A 82 -22.66 6.02 3.58
CA MET A 82 -21.43 6.32 2.86
C MET A 82 -20.53 5.08 2.75
N ARG A 83 -20.38 4.30 3.84
CA ARG A 83 -19.62 3.05 3.84
C ARG A 83 -20.14 2.07 2.79
N ALA A 84 -21.47 1.84 2.76
CA ALA A 84 -22.10 0.97 1.77
C ALA A 84 -21.84 1.45 0.32
N ARG A 85 -21.91 2.76 0.09
CA ARG A 85 -21.59 3.33 -1.23
C ARG A 85 -20.14 3.12 -1.63
N LEU A 86 -19.18 3.31 -0.71
CA LEU A 86 -17.76 3.10 -0.99
C LEU A 86 -17.45 1.63 -1.24
N ALA A 87 -18.03 0.73 -0.44
CA ALA A 87 -17.90 -0.72 -0.60
C ALA A 87 -18.40 -1.20 -1.98
N ASP A 88 -19.46 -0.59 -2.51
CA ASP A 88 -19.98 -0.91 -3.83
C ASP A 88 -19.18 -0.27 -4.96
N GLU A 89 -18.92 1.04 -4.89
CA GLU A 89 -18.23 1.79 -5.95
C GLU A 89 -16.75 1.44 -6.08
N TRP A 90 -16.09 1.01 -5.00
CA TRP A 90 -14.68 0.61 -4.98
C TRP A 90 -14.50 -0.89 -4.74
N ARG A 91 -15.55 -1.68 -4.98
CA ARG A 91 -15.57 -3.14 -4.78
C ARG A 91 -14.32 -3.85 -5.30
N GLN A 92 -13.93 -3.54 -6.54
CA GLN A 92 -12.77 -4.14 -7.20
C GLN A 92 -11.48 -3.94 -6.39
N SER A 93 -11.25 -2.75 -5.84
CA SER A 93 -10.08 -2.45 -5.01
C SER A 93 -10.11 -3.20 -3.68
N PHE A 94 -11.27 -3.27 -3.02
CA PHE A 94 -11.42 -4.04 -1.79
C PHE A 94 -11.16 -5.53 -2.01
N ASP A 95 -11.71 -6.11 -3.08
CA ASP A 95 -11.53 -7.52 -3.42
C ASP A 95 -10.09 -7.82 -3.84
N ALA A 96 -9.47 -6.95 -4.66
CA ALA A 96 -8.11 -7.17 -5.17
C ALA A 96 -7.03 -7.14 -4.06
N TRP A 97 -7.24 -6.33 -3.01
CA TRP A 97 -6.29 -6.17 -1.91
C TRP A 97 -6.76 -6.83 -0.60
N ASP A 98 -7.82 -7.63 -0.64
CA ASP A 98 -8.38 -8.33 0.50
C ASP A 98 -8.68 -7.42 1.71
N TYR A 99 -9.23 -6.24 1.45
CA TYR A 99 -9.70 -5.33 2.49
C TYR A 99 -11.18 -5.58 2.82
N PRO A 100 -11.56 -5.54 4.11
CA PRO A 100 -12.96 -5.69 4.52
C PRO A 100 -13.80 -4.49 4.04
N ARG A 101 -15.03 -4.79 3.62
CA ARG A 101 -16.03 -3.82 3.15
C ARG A 101 -16.99 -3.38 4.26
#